data_AF-H1G7F5-F1
#
_entry.id   AF-H1G7F5-F1
#
_cell.length_a   1.000
_cell.length_b   1.000
_cell.length_c   1.000
_cell.angle_alpha   90.00
_cell.angle_beta   90.00
_cell.angle_gamma   90.00
#
_symmetry.space_group_name_H-M   'P 1'
#
loop_
_entity.id
_entity.type
_entity.pdbx_description
1 polymer ?
#
loop_
_entity_poly.entity_id
_entity_poly.type
_entity_poly.pdbx_seq_one_letter_code
_entity_poly.pdbx_strand_id
1 'polypeptide(L)' 'MKVMDDEDDEMLAEYDFSRGVRGKYAARCQEVTNIVKLDDDVAVMFKSSREVNEALRALGKIIQQHSDTSSETQPDHCQ' A
#
# COMPACT_ATOMS: atom_id res chain seq x y z
N MET A 1 -6.68 34.45 31.89
CA MET A 1 -5.67 33.50 31.40
C MET A 1 -5.98 32.17 32.07
N LYS A 2 -6.55 31.20 31.35
CA LYS A 2 -6.94 29.91 31.93
C LYS A 2 -5.68 29.08 32.04
N VAL A 3 -5.19 28.88 33.27
CA VAL A 3 -4.13 27.93 33.58
C VAL A 3 -4.71 26.55 33.26
N MET A 4 -4.03 25.81 32.38
CA MET A 4 -4.34 24.40 32.15
C MET A 4 -3.46 23.65 33.13
N ASP A 5 -4.10 23.11 34.17
CA ASP A 5 -3.45 22.21 35.10
C ASP A 5 -3.08 20.93 34.35
N ASP A 6 -1.80 20.57 34.43
CA ASP A 6 -1.20 19.32 33.93
C ASP A 6 -1.68 18.13 34.77
N GLU A 7 -2.99 17.87 34.81
CA GLU A 7 -3.52 16.63 35.40
C GLU A 7 -3.63 15.57 34.31
N ASP A 8 -2.52 14.85 34.15
CA ASP A 8 -2.44 13.44 33.78
C ASP A 8 -3.42 12.99 32.70
N ASP A 9 -2.97 13.12 31.45
CA ASP A 9 -3.20 12.13 30.40
C ASP A 9 -3.42 10.74 31.04
N GLU A 10 -4.65 10.20 30.96
CA GLU A 10 -5.09 8.94 31.60
C GLU A 10 -4.38 7.69 31.02
N MET A 11 -3.07 7.67 31.06
CA MET A 11 -2.24 6.49 30.86
C MET A 11 -2.52 5.56 32.04
N LEU A 12 -3.26 4.48 31.78
CA LEU A 12 -3.55 3.48 32.80
C LEU A 12 -2.23 2.92 33.35
N ALA A 13 -2.21 2.59 34.65
CA ALA A 13 -1.01 2.15 35.37
C ALA A 13 -0.30 0.95 34.74
N GLU A 14 -1.01 0.17 33.92
CA GLU A 14 -0.47 -0.98 33.18
C GLU A 14 0.40 -0.58 31.97
N TYR A 15 0.33 0.67 31.49
CA TYR A 15 1.05 1.13 30.30
C TYR A 15 2.36 1.85 30.66
N ASP A 16 3.39 1.09 31.05
CA ASP A 16 4.76 1.60 31.15
C ASP A 16 5.52 1.48 29.80
N PHE A 17 5.51 2.55 29.01
CA PHE A 17 6.29 2.63 27.77
C PHE A 17 7.73 3.15 27.97
N SER A 18 8.20 3.38 29.20
CA SER A 18 9.56 3.90 29.47
C SER A 18 10.66 2.99 28.91
N ARG A 19 10.34 1.70 28.72
CA ARG A 19 11.24 0.67 28.15
C ARG A 19 11.02 0.43 26.66
N GLY A 20 10.21 1.24 25.99
CA GLY A 20 9.92 1.12 24.56
C GLY A 20 11.16 1.33 23.71
N VAL A 21 11.45 0.39 22.79
CA VAL A 21 12.55 0.52 21.83
C VAL A 21 11.99 0.92 20.47
N ARG A 22 12.38 2.09 19.97
CA ARG A 22 11.98 2.58 18.65
C ARG A 22 12.45 1.60 17.57
N GLY A 23 11.53 1.18 16.71
CA GLY A 23 11.86 0.30 15.58
C GLY A 23 12.12 -1.17 15.94
N LYS A 24 11.73 -1.64 17.13
CA LYS A 24 11.92 -3.04 17.59
C LYS A 24 11.50 -4.11 16.56
N TYR A 25 10.51 -3.83 15.73
CA TYR A 25 9.99 -4.74 14.70
C TYR A 25 10.18 -4.23 13.27
N ALA A 26 10.86 -3.09 13.07
CA ALA A 26 11.02 -2.47 11.76
C ALA A 26 11.75 -3.41 10.78
N ALA A 27 12.78 -4.11 11.25
CA ALA A 27 13.51 -5.10 10.46
C ALA A 27 12.62 -6.28 10.03
N ARG A 28 11.76 -6.78 10.93
CA ARG A 28 10.83 -7.89 10.62
C ARG A 28 9.77 -7.50 9.58
N CYS A 29 9.39 -6.22 9.51
CA CYS A 29 8.53 -5.72 8.44
C CYS A 29 9.22 -5.77 7.07
N GLN A 30 10.55 -5.65 7.01
CA GLN A 30 11.31 -5.73 5.76
C GLN A 30 11.53 -7.18 5.31
N GLU A 31 11.67 -8.12 6.25
CA GLU A 31 11.95 -9.53 5.95
C GLU A 31 10.71 -10.33 5.52
N VAL A 32 9.52 -10.01 6.04
CA VAL A 32 8.36 -10.92 5.96
C VAL A 32 7.21 -10.36 5.10
N THR A 33 7.24 -9.09 4.68
CA THR A 33 6.04 -8.49 4.11
C THR A 33 6.32 -7.49 2.99
N ASN A 34 5.75 -7.72 1.80
CA ASN A 34 5.68 -6.73 0.71
C ASN A 34 4.60 -5.68 1.03
N ILE A 35 4.83 -4.85 2.06
CA ILE A 35 3.92 -3.75 2.42
C ILE A 35 4.17 -2.59 1.46
N VAL A 36 3.21 -2.36 0.57
CA VAL A 36 3.20 -1.23 -0.34
C VAL A 36 2.24 -0.18 0.23
N LYS A 37 2.77 1.00 0.57
CA LYS A 37 1.95 2.16 0.90
C LYS A 37 1.42 2.75 -0.40
N LEU A 38 0.11 2.97 -0.48
CA LEU A 38 -0.51 3.72 -1.57
C LEU A 38 -0.42 5.21 -1.28
N ASP A 39 -0.35 6.02 -2.34
CA ASP A 39 -0.52 7.46 -2.23
C ASP A 39 -1.94 7.81 -1.77
N ASP A 40 -2.08 8.96 -1.12
CA ASP A 40 -3.32 9.33 -0.42
C ASP A 40 -4.51 9.46 -1.39
N ASP A 41 -4.27 9.94 -2.61
CA ASP A 41 -5.27 10.05 -3.67
C ASP A 41 -5.75 8.67 -4.17
N VAL A 42 -4.83 7.71 -4.31
CA VAL A 42 -5.14 6.33 -4.69
C VAL A 42 -5.88 5.60 -3.55
N ALA A 43 -5.49 5.84 -2.31
CA ALA A 43 -6.12 5.24 -1.14
C ALA A 43 -7.57 5.70 -0.94
N VAL A 44 -7.92 6.92 -1.36
CA VAL A 44 -9.31 7.42 -1.35
C VAL A 44 -10.19 6.65 -2.34
N MET A 45 -9.62 6.16 -3.45
CA MET A 45 -10.34 5.47 -4.51
C MET A 45 -10.64 4.01 -4.17
N PHE A 46 -9.76 3.33 -3.42
CA PHE A 46 -9.86 1.90 -3.13
C PHE A 46 -10.07 1.65 -1.64
N LYS A 47 -11.17 0.99 -1.28
CA LYS A 47 -11.52 0.73 0.12
C LYS A 47 -10.79 -0.46 0.73
N SER A 48 -10.17 -1.30 -0.10
CA SER A 48 -9.45 -2.48 0.35
C SER A 48 -8.35 -2.91 -0.61
N SER A 49 -7.38 -3.66 -0.09
CA SER A 49 -6.33 -4.31 -0.88
C SER A 49 -6.88 -5.30 -1.92
N ARG A 50 -8.06 -5.88 -1.68
CA ARG A 50 -8.73 -6.75 -2.66
C ARG A 50 -9.11 -5.98 -3.91
N GLU A 51 -9.74 -4.82 -3.76
CA GLU A 51 -10.16 -3.96 -4.89
C GLU A 51 -8.96 -3.50 -5.72
N VAL A 52 -7.87 -3.09 -5.06
CA VAL A 52 -6.61 -2.71 -5.72
C VAL A 52 -6.07 -3.87 -6.54
N ASN A 53 -5.98 -5.06 -5.95
CA ASN A 53 -5.43 -6.23 -6.63
C ASN A 53 -6.30 -6.70 -7.80
N GLU A 54 -7.63 -6.61 -7.69
CA GLU A 54 -8.54 -6.91 -8.79
C GLU A 54 -8.36 -5.94 -9.96
N ALA A 55 -8.26 -4.63 -9.69
CA ALA A 55 -8.01 -3.62 -10.71
C ALA A 55 -6.68 -3.84 -11.43
N LEU A 56 -5.58 -4.07 -10.68
CA LEU A 56 -4.25 -4.32 -11.26
C LEU A 56 -4.22 -5.62 -12.09
N ARG A 57 -4.92 -6.68 -11.65
CA ARG A 57 -5.04 -7.92 -12.44
C ARG A 57 -5.84 -7.71 -13.73
N ALA A 58 -6.91 -6.93 -13.68
CA ALA A 58 -7.69 -6.59 -14.87
C ALA A 58 -6.83 -5.81 -15.88
N LEU A 59 -6.08 -4.81 -15.40
CA LEU A 59 -5.14 -4.05 -16.23
C LEU A 59 -4.06 -4.96 -16.84
N GLY A 60 -3.49 -5.88 -16.05
CA GLY A 60 -2.50 -6.83 -16.55
C GLY A 60 -3.03 -7.70 -17.69
N LYS A 61 -4.29 -8.13 -17.65
CA LYS A 61 -4.92 -8.88 -18.76
C LYS A 61 -5.01 -8.05 -20.04
N ILE A 62 -5.39 -6.78 -19.92
CA ILE A 62 -5.47 -5.87 -21.07
C ILE A 62 -4.07 -5.67 -21.68
N ILE A 63 -3.06 -5.43 -20.85
CA ILE A 63 -1.67 -5.26 -21.30
C ILE A 63 -1.19 -6.52 -22.04
N GLN A 64 -1.46 -7.71 -21.49
CA GLN A 64 -1.07 -8.98 -22.12
C GLN A 64 -1.73 -9.19 -23.49
N GLN A 65 -3.03 -8.86 -23.60
CA GLN A 65 -3.74 -8.96 -24.88
C GLN A 65 -3.10 -8.07 -25.96
N HIS A 66 -2.63 -6.88 -25.58
CA HIS A 66 -2.00 -5.96 -26.52
C HIS A 66 -0.54 -6.29 -26.84
N SER A 67 0.20 -6.94 -25.93
CA SER A 67 1.55 -7.41 -26.21
C SER A 67 1.57 -8.53 -27.25
N ASP A 68 0.54 -9.38 -27.27
CA ASP A 68 0.44 -10.50 -28.21
C ASP A 68 0.02 -10.04 -29.62
N THR A 69 -0.73 -8.92 -29.73
CA THR A 69 -1.12 -8.33 -31.02
C THR A 69 -0.01 -7.55 -31.73
N SER A 70 1.13 -7.31 -31.08
CA SER A 70 2.24 -6.56 -31.68
C SER A 70 3.23 -7.43 -32.47
N SER A 71 3.07 -8.76 -32.47
CA SER A 71 3.93 -9.67 -33.26
C SER A 71 3.36 -10.08 -34.63
N GLU A 72 2.19 -9.60 -35.02
CA GLU A 72 1.61 -9.90 -36.34
C GLU A 72 1.71 -8.67 -37.26
N THR A 73 2.93 -8.45 -37.76
CA THR A 73 3.14 -7.59 -38.93
C THR A 73 2.38 -8.19 -40.10
N GLN A 74 1.44 -7.41 -40.65
CA GLN A 74 0.69 -7.74 -41.85
C GLN A 74 1.65 -8.21 -42.96
N PRO A 75 1.41 -9.35 -43.63
CA PRO A 75 2.06 -9.59 -44.90
C PRO A 75 1.50 -8.60 -45.90
N ASP A 76 2.31 -7.60 -46.19
CA ASP A 76 2.20 -6.73 -47.36
C ASP A 76 2.34 -7.64 -48.59
N HIS A 77 1.22 -8.17 -49.09
CA HIS A 77 1.19 -8.78 -50.41
C HIS A 77 0.27 -7.95 -51.31
N CYS A 78 0.87 -6.89 -51.85
CA CYS A 78 0.56 -6.42 -53.18
C CYS A 78 1.01 -7.52 -54.16
N GLN A 79 0.07 -8.27 -54.73
CA GLN A 79 0.02 -8.67 -56.15
C GLN A 79 -1.42 -8.98 -56.53
#